data_AF-A0A1I3CB80-F1
#
_entry.id   AF-A0A1I3CB80-F1
#
_cell.length_a   1.000
_cell.length_b   1.000
_cell.length_c   1.000
_cell.angle_alpha   90.00
_cell.angle_beta   90.00
_cell.angle_gamma   90.00
#
_symmetry.space_group_name_H-M   'P 1'
#
loop_
_entity.id
_entity.type
_entity.pdbx_description
1 polymer ?
#
loop_
_entity_poly.entity_id
_entity_poly.type
_entity_poly.pdbx_seq_one_letter_code
_entity_poly.pdbx_strand_id
1 'polypeptide(L)'
;MMIRATLVAAFAVWAGSAVAQAVNDYPTNARADYVFVCMATNGQTREMLEKCSCAIDQIASVLSYDDYVKAETVLAMRQVPGERSASFRNTGTNDMVANYHRAEAEAEILCF
;
A
#
# COMPACT_ATOMS: atom_id res chain seq x y z
N MET A 1 -34.99 -10.43 -33.23
CA MET A 1 -34.09 -9.25 -33.17
C MET A 1 -33.91 -8.67 -31.75
N MET A 2 -34.52 -9.25 -30.70
CA MET A 2 -34.42 -8.75 -29.31
C MET A 2 -33.36 -9.48 -28.45
N ILE A 3 -32.83 -10.62 -28.90
CA ILE A 3 -31.84 -11.43 -28.17
C ILE A 3 -30.41 -10.83 -28.27
N ARG A 4 -30.14 -9.97 -29.27
CA ARG A 4 -28.83 -9.30 -29.42
C ARG A 4 -28.66 -8.09 -28.50
N ALA A 5 -29.77 -7.48 -28.06
CA ALA A 5 -29.73 -6.28 -27.20
C ALA A 5 -29.44 -6.63 -25.73
N THR A 6 -29.78 -7.84 -25.28
CA THR A 6 -29.57 -8.29 -23.89
C THR A 6 -28.11 -8.65 -23.58
N LEU A 7 -27.31 -9.05 -24.58
CA LEU A 7 -25.90 -9.39 -24.37
C LEU A 7 -24.99 -8.18 -24.14
N VAL A 8 -25.38 -6.98 -24.62
CA VAL A 8 -24.57 -5.76 -24.46
C VAL A 8 -24.68 -5.20 -23.03
N ALA A 9 -25.83 -5.37 -22.37
CA ALA A 9 -26.03 -4.89 -21.00
C ALA A 9 -25.24 -5.70 -19.95
N ALA A 10 -24.91 -6.96 -20.23
CA ALA A 10 -24.18 -7.82 -19.27
C ALA A 10 -22.69 -7.47 -19.14
N PHE A 11 -22.08 -6.85 -20.16
CA PHE A 11 -20.66 -6.48 -20.12
C PHE A 11 -20.37 -5.19 -19.32
N ALA A 12 -21.37 -4.33 -19.10
CA ALA A 12 -21.17 -3.08 -18.38
C ALA A 12 -20.94 -3.28 -16.87
N VAL A 13 -21.40 -4.40 -16.30
CA VAL A 13 -21.29 -4.67 -14.86
C VAL A 13 -19.88 -5.10 -14.44
N TRP A 14 -19.05 -5.57 -15.40
CA TRP A 14 -17.68 -6.00 -15.12
C TRP A 14 -16.62 -4.89 -15.24
N ALA A 15 -17.02 -3.67 -15.57
CA ALA A 15 -16.11 -2.51 -15.59
C ALA A 15 -15.93 -1.85 -14.21
N GLY A 16 -16.76 -2.20 -13.21
CA GLY A 16 -16.75 -1.59 -11.89
C GLY A 16 -15.50 -1.90 -11.05
N SER A 17 -14.82 -3.01 -11.32
CA SER A 17 -13.59 -3.39 -10.61
C SER A 17 -12.36 -2.55 -11.03
N ALA A 18 -12.31 -2.10 -12.30
CA ALA A 18 -11.20 -1.30 -12.80
C ALA A 18 -11.18 0.13 -12.20
N VAL A 19 -12.36 0.71 -11.92
CA VAL A 19 -12.44 2.06 -11.34
C VAL A 19 -12.10 2.11 -9.86
N ALA A 20 -12.25 1.00 -9.12
CA ALA A 20 -11.84 0.95 -7.71
C ALA A 20 -10.31 1.00 -7.55
N GLN A 21 -9.56 0.35 -8.44
CA GLN A 21 -8.09 0.45 -8.49
C GLN A 21 -7.59 1.83 -8.93
N ALA A 22 -8.43 2.63 -9.59
CA ALA A 22 -8.06 3.99 -9.97
C ALA A 22 -8.01 4.96 -8.78
N VAL A 23 -8.60 4.59 -7.63
CA VAL A 23 -8.61 5.40 -6.40
C VAL A 23 -7.51 4.98 -5.42
N ASN A 24 -7.11 3.70 -5.45
CA ASN A 24 -6.01 3.17 -4.65
C ASN A 24 -5.41 1.96 -5.41
N ASP A 25 -4.12 2.03 -5.75
CA ASP A 25 -3.41 1.01 -6.52
C ASP A 25 -2.92 -0.17 -5.65
N TYR A 26 -3.08 -0.11 -4.33
CA TYR A 26 -2.68 -1.16 -3.42
C TYR A 26 -3.70 -2.30 -3.45
N PRO A 27 -3.26 -3.56 -3.63
CA PRO A 27 -4.16 -4.68 -3.60
C PRO A 27 -4.70 -4.90 -2.17
N THR A 28 -5.93 -5.39 -2.07
CA THR A 28 -6.64 -5.52 -0.78
C THR A 28 -5.86 -6.30 0.27
N ASN A 29 -5.11 -7.34 -0.14
CA ASN A 29 -4.28 -8.12 0.77
C ASN A 29 -3.14 -7.28 1.35
N ALA A 30 -2.45 -6.45 0.56
CA ALA A 30 -1.39 -5.59 1.07
C ALA A 30 -1.91 -4.56 2.09
N ARG A 31 -3.09 -3.98 1.82
CA ARG A 31 -3.75 -3.07 2.77
C ARG A 31 -4.11 -3.79 4.07
N ALA A 32 -4.68 -4.99 3.97
CA ALA A 32 -5.04 -5.79 5.13
C ALA A 32 -3.82 -6.20 5.96
N ASP A 33 -2.75 -6.64 5.29
CA ASP A 33 -1.50 -7.04 5.96
C ASP A 33 -0.88 -5.87 6.73
N TYR A 34 -0.83 -4.68 6.12
CA TYR A 34 -0.39 -3.46 6.81
C TYR A 34 -1.23 -3.18 8.05
N VAL A 35 -2.57 -3.21 7.92
CA VAL A 35 -3.48 -2.94 9.04
C VAL A 35 -3.29 -3.97 10.17
N PHE A 36 -3.09 -5.25 9.84
CA PHE A 36 -2.83 -6.27 10.86
C PHE A 36 -1.53 -6.02 11.62
N VAL A 37 -0.46 -5.64 10.93
CA VAL A 37 0.83 -5.30 11.57
C VAL A 37 0.70 -4.04 12.42
N CYS A 38 0.08 -2.99 11.89
CA CYS A 38 -0.13 -1.73 12.59
C CYS A 38 -0.95 -1.89 13.89
N MET A 39 -2.02 -2.70 13.85
CA MET A 39 -2.81 -3.00 15.05
C MET A 39 -2.03 -3.87 16.05
N ALA A 40 -1.16 -4.77 15.58
CA ALA A 40 -0.33 -5.58 16.46
C ALA A 40 0.67 -4.73 17.26
N THR A 41 1.14 -3.61 16.71
CA THR A 41 2.10 -2.71 17.36
C THR A 41 1.44 -1.62 18.20
N ASN A 42 0.25 -1.13 17.81
CA ASN A 42 -0.40 0.03 18.45
C ASN A 42 -1.64 -0.31 19.27
N GLY A 43 -2.20 -1.53 19.12
CA GLY A 43 -3.36 -1.99 19.86
C GLY A 43 -4.46 -2.57 18.96
N GLN A 44 -5.11 -3.65 19.41
CA GLN A 44 -6.12 -4.37 18.64
C GLN A 44 -7.56 -3.89 18.93
N THR A 45 -7.79 -2.58 18.90
CA THR A 45 -9.10 -1.97 19.15
C THR A 45 -9.78 -1.52 17.85
N ARG A 46 -11.09 -1.21 17.92
CA ARG A 46 -11.83 -0.63 16.79
C ARG A 46 -11.25 0.74 16.38
N GLU A 47 -10.87 1.56 17.36
CA GLU A 47 -10.23 2.86 17.11
C GLU A 47 -8.91 2.68 16.34
N MET A 48 -8.07 1.73 16.76
CA MET A 48 -6.81 1.48 16.06
C MET A 48 -7.02 0.91 14.66
N LEU A 49 -8.06 0.10 14.45
CA LEU A 49 -8.43 -0.33 13.11
C LEU A 49 -8.73 0.88 12.20
N GLU A 50 -9.45 1.89 12.70
CA GLU A 50 -9.76 3.12 11.94
C GLU A 50 -8.49 3.92 11.63
N LYS A 51 -7.63 4.14 12.63
CA LYS A 51 -6.36 4.87 12.46
C LYS A 51 -5.39 4.14 11.52
N CYS A 52 -5.19 2.84 11.70
CA CYS A 52 -4.33 2.02 10.83
C CYS A 52 -4.86 1.94 9.39
N SER A 53 -6.18 1.92 9.20
CA SER A 53 -6.79 1.95 7.86
C SER A 53 -6.59 3.32 7.20
N CYS A 54 -6.75 4.41 7.96
CA CYS A 54 -6.44 5.76 7.48
C CYS A 54 -4.99 5.87 7.03
N ALA A 55 -4.05 5.35 7.83
CA ALA A 55 -2.62 5.48 7.54
C ALA A 55 -2.21 4.81 6.22
N ILE A 56 -2.69 3.59 5.94
CA ILE A 56 -2.36 2.92 4.66
C ILE A 56 -3.00 3.62 3.46
N ASP A 57 -4.20 4.18 3.62
CA ASP A 57 -4.84 4.95 2.56
C ASP A 57 -4.12 6.28 2.30
N GLN A 58 -3.57 6.91 3.35
CA GLN A 58 -2.73 8.10 3.20
C GLN A 58 -1.39 7.78 2.55
N ILE A 59 -0.73 6.68 2.94
CA ILE A 59 0.51 6.21 2.30
C ILE A 59 0.28 5.98 0.80
N ALA A 60 -0.81 5.30 0.43
CA ALA A 60 -1.15 5.03 -0.97
C ALA A 60 -1.43 6.30 -1.80
N SER A 61 -1.76 7.42 -1.16
CA SER A 61 -1.95 8.70 -1.86
C SER A 61 -0.63 9.40 -2.23
N VAL A 62 0.48 9.04 -1.58
CA VAL A 62 1.80 9.69 -1.72
C VAL A 62 2.81 8.76 -2.39
N LEU A 63 2.66 7.44 -2.20
CA LEU A 63 3.61 6.43 -2.67
C LEU A 63 2.87 5.39 -3.51
N SER A 64 3.43 5.07 -4.69
CA SER A 64 2.90 3.98 -5.53
C SER A 64 3.13 2.62 -4.87
N TYR A 65 2.27 1.64 -5.15
CA TYR A 65 2.42 0.29 -4.62
C TYR A 65 3.76 -0.36 -5.01
N ASP A 66 4.24 -0.11 -6.23
CA ASP A 66 5.53 -0.63 -6.69
C ASP A 66 6.70 -0.03 -5.89
N ASP A 67 6.67 1.26 -5.59
CA ASP A 67 7.70 1.90 -4.77
C ASP A 67 7.61 1.51 -3.29
N TYR A 68 6.41 1.25 -2.78
CA TYR A 68 6.20 0.65 -1.46
C TYR A 68 6.88 -0.71 -1.33
N VAL A 69 6.63 -1.63 -2.26
CA VAL A 69 7.22 -2.97 -2.25
C VAL A 69 8.74 -2.91 -2.38
N LYS A 70 9.26 -2.02 -3.24
CA LYS A 70 10.72 -1.80 -3.36
C LYS A 70 11.32 -1.30 -2.06
N ALA A 71 10.71 -0.29 -1.42
CA ALA A 71 11.20 0.27 -0.17
C ALA A 71 11.18 -0.77 0.96
N GLU A 72 10.10 -1.53 1.11
CA GLU A 72 9.99 -2.63 2.08
C GLU A 72 11.07 -3.69 1.84
N THR A 73 11.29 -4.06 0.58
CA THR A 73 12.36 -5.00 0.21
C THR A 73 13.73 -4.49 0.60
N VAL A 74 14.03 -3.21 0.32
CA VAL A 74 15.30 -2.58 0.71
C VAL A 74 15.45 -2.59 2.23
N LEU A 75 14.41 -2.22 2.98
CA LEU A 75 14.42 -2.20 4.44
C LEU A 75 14.64 -3.60 5.01
N ALA A 76 13.98 -4.63 4.47
CA ALA A 76 14.19 -6.02 4.87
C ALA A 76 15.63 -6.48 4.60
N MET A 77 16.19 -6.17 3.41
CA MET A 77 17.57 -6.54 3.07
C MET A 77 18.61 -5.82 3.92
N ARG A 78 18.33 -4.60 4.40
CA ARG A 78 19.22 -3.85 5.31
C ARG A 78 19.33 -4.48 6.69
N GLN A 79 18.32 -5.26 7.12
CA GLN A 79 18.31 -5.98 8.40
C GLN A 79 19.14 -7.27 8.35
N VAL A 80 19.41 -7.81 7.15
CA VAL A 80 20.24 -9.01 6.99
C VAL A 80 21.71 -8.70 7.34
N PRO A 81 22.33 -9.46 8.27
CA PRO A 81 23.74 -9.28 8.61
C PRO A 81 24.68 -9.65 7.44
N GLY A 82 25.85 -9.00 7.39
CA GLY A 82 26.94 -9.33 6.47
C GLY A 82 27.10 -8.36 5.30
N GLU A 83 28.17 -8.53 4.53
CA GLU A 83 28.59 -7.58 3.48
C GLU A 83 27.57 -7.42 2.34
N ARG A 84 26.70 -8.41 2.13
CA ARG A 84 25.67 -8.38 1.08
C ARG A 84 24.61 -7.30 1.32
N SER A 85 24.38 -6.87 2.56
CA SER A 85 23.45 -5.78 2.86
C SER A 85 24.04 -4.39 2.58
N ALA A 86 25.36 -4.27 2.41
CA ALA A 86 26.02 -3.00 2.09
C ALA A 86 25.52 -2.41 0.76
N SER A 87 25.25 -3.26 -0.23
CA SER A 87 24.70 -2.84 -1.53
C SER A 87 23.31 -2.20 -1.42
N PHE A 88 22.55 -2.52 -0.38
CA PHE A 88 21.22 -1.95 -0.12
C PHE A 88 21.25 -0.66 0.70
N ARG A 89 22.44 -0.15 1.07
CA ARG A 89 22.66 1.11 1.81
C ARG A 89 23.30 2.18 0.91
N ASN A 90 23.07 2.11 -0.40
CA ASN A 90 23.60 3.03 -1.39
C ASN A 90 22.64 4.22 -1.64
N THR A 91 23.09 5.23 -2.37
CA THR A 91 22.31 6.44 -2.65
C THR A 91 20.99 6.17 -3.38
N GLY A 92 20.98 5.32 -4.40
CA GLY A 92 19.74 5.03 -5.16
C GLY A 92 18.66 4.30 -4.34
N THR A 93 19.06 3.47 -3.38
CA THR A 93 18.12 2.81 -2.45
C THR A 93 17.75 3.69 -1.26
N ASN A 94 18.56 4.69 -0.92
CA ASN A 94 18.24 5.66 0.12
C ASN A 94 17.05 6.54 -0.26
N ASP A 95 16.94 6.95 -1.52
CA ASP A 95 15.83 7.80 -1.97
C ASP A 95 14.48 7.05 -1.86
N MET A 96 14.46 5.75 -2.18
CA MET A 96 13.28 4.90 -2.02
C MET A 96 12.84 4.85 -0.54
N VAL A 97 13.79 4.63 0.37
CA VAL A 97 13.55 4.60 1.81
C VAL A 97 13.12 5.97 2.34
N ALA A 98 13.71 7.06 1.84
CA ALA A 98 13.35 8.41 2.25
C ALA A 98 11.92 8.78 1.82
N ASN A 99 11.51 8.36 0.62
CA ASN A 99 10.15 8.57 0.14
C ASN A 99 9.14 7.76 0.96
N TYR A 100 9.48 6.51 1.28
CA TYR A 100 8.67 5.67 2.16
C TYR A 100 8.49 6.30 3.55
N HIS A 101 9.57 6.71 4.22
CA HIS A 101 9.47 7.35 5.54
C HIS A 101 8.75 8.70 5.51
N ARG A 102 8.80 9.44 4.40
CA ARG A 102 7.99 10.66 4.24
C ARG A 102 6.50 10.33 4.24
N ALA A 103 6.10 9.31 3.47
CA ALA A 103 4.71 8.87 3.44
C ALA A 103 4.24 8.37 4.81
N GLU A 104 5.07 7.63 5.54
CA GLU A 104 4.78 7.21 6.93
C GLU A 104 4.61 8.41 7.87
N ALA A 105 5.51 9.40 7.79
CA ALA A 105 5.44 10.58 8.64
C ALA A 105 4.19 11.43 8.38
N GLU A 106 3.79 11.56 7.11
CA GLU A 106 2.53 12.24 6.75
C GLU A 106 1.31 11.47 7.27
N ALA A 107 1.30 10.15 7.14
CA ALA A 107 0.24 9.29 7.68
C ALA A 107 0.13 9.39 9.20
N GLU A 108 1.26 9.43 9.91
CA GLU A 108 1.28 9.61 11.37
C GLU A 108 0.62 10.94 11.77
N ILE A 109 1.01 12.05 11.13
CA ILE A 109 0.47 13.38 11.45
C ILE A 109 -1.04 13.47 11.18
N LEU A 110 -1.52 12.82 10.13
CA LEU A 110 -2.91 12.95 9.67
C LEU A 110 -3.87 11.96 10.33
N CYS A 111 -3.40 10.77 10.70
CA CYS A 111 -4.26 9.66 11.11
C CYS A 111 -4.10 9.26 12.58
N PHE A 112 -3.02 9.64 13.27
CA PHE A 112 -2.74 9.23 14.65
C PHE A 112 -2.91 10.36 15.66
#